data_AF-A0A4E0QQ20-F1
#
_entry.id   AF-A0A4E0QQ20-F1
#
_cell.length_a   1.000
_cell.length_b   1.000
_cell.length_c   1.000
_cell.angle_alpha   90.00
_cell.angle_beta   90.00
_cell.angle_gamma   90.00
#
_symmetry.space_group_name_H-M   'P 1'
#
loop_
_entity.id
_entity.type
_entity.pdbx_description
1 polymer ?
#
loop_
_entity_poly.entity_id
_entity_poly.type
_entity_poly.pdbx_seq_one_letter_code
_entity_poly.pdbx_strand_id
1 'polypeptide(L)'
;MSQWLVRDYLARRGNARFKEQQIVAARCPLLGYALSSMRIEGSRVSHWFLEVNTQPEVGNEGYDQGAKILFAYFHEHLKQFLLPELSPLGRKIIECCLNNGNVEDYKGFFLK
;
A
#
# COMPACT_ATOMS: atom_id res chain seq x y z
N MET A 1 -6.40 -13.35 -15.33
CA MET A 1 -5.60 -13.70 -14.13
C MET A 1 -5.84 -12.78 -12.94
N SER A 2 -5.85 -11.45 -13.10
CA SER A 2 -6.10 -10.48 -12.00
C SER A 2 -7.38 -10.74 -11.19
N GLN A 3 -8.46 -11.16 -11.85
CA GLN A 3 -9.74 -11.45 -11.21
C GLN A 3 -9.71 -12.62 -10.22
N TRP A 4 -8.86 -13.64 -10.43
CA TRP A 4 -8.76 -14.80 -9.54
C TRP A 4 -8.00 -14.46 -8.25
N LEU A 5 -6.94 -13.65 -8.36
CA LEU A 5 -6.19 -13.12 -7.21
C LEU A 5 -7.11 -12.28 -6.31
N VAL A 6 -7.89 -11.37 -6.91
CA VAL A 6 -8.85 -10.55 -6.17
C VAL A 6 -9.93 -11.42 -5.53
N ARG A 7 -10.44 -12.44 -6.23
CA ARG A 7 -11.48 -13.32 -5.68
C ARG A 7 -10.98 -14.19 -4.52
N ASP A 8 -9.79 -14.78 -4.61
CA ASP A 8 -9.20 -15.54 -3.49
C ASP A 8 -8.85 -14.62 -2.32
N TYR A 9 -8.33 -13.41 -2.58
CA TYR A 9 -8.15 -12.37 -1.56
C TYR A 9 -9.47 -12.00 -0.88
N LEU A 10 -10.54 -11.74 -1.65
CA LEU A 10 -11.86 -11.39 -1.14
C LEU A 10 -12.51 -12.56 -0.38
N ALA A 11 -12.37 -13.80 -0.85
CA ALA A 11 -12.87 -15.00 -0.18
C ALA A 11 -12.18 -15.25 1.17
N ARG A 12 -10.93 -14.79 1.32
CA ARG A 12 -10.17 -14.86 2.57
C ARG A 12 -10.30 -13.60 3.44
N ARG A 13 -10.99 -12.57 2.98
CA ARG A 13 -11.11 -11.27 3.67
C ARG A 13 -11.83 -11.46 5.00
N GLY A 14 -11.07 -11.32 6.10
CA GLY A 14 -11.52 -11.51 7.48
C GLY A 14 -10.77 -12.62 8.24
N ASN A 15 -10.23 -13.63 7.54
CA ASN A 15 -9.62 -14.80 8.19
C ASN A 15 -8.12 -15.02 7.87
N ALA A 16 -7.63 -14.55 6.72
CA ALA A 16 -6.20 -14.69 6.39
C ALA A 16 -5.40 -13.49 6.88
N ARG A 17 -4.70 -13.65 8.00
CA ARG A 17 -3.63 -12.72 8.39
C ARG A 17 -2.37 -13.08 7.61
N PHE A 18 -1.86 -12.15 6.80
CA PHE A 18 -0.53 -12.29 6.23
C PHE A 18 0.50 -12.21 7.36
N LYS A 19 1.46 -13.13 7.36
CA LYS A 19 2.57 -13.06 8.31
C LYS A 19 3.51 -11.93 7.92
N GLU A 20 4.24 -11.38 8.88
CA GLU A 20 5.23 -10.31 8.62
C GLU A 20 6.25 -10.70 7.54
N GLN A 21 6.64 -11.97 7.47
CA GLN A 21 7.59 -12.46 6.46
C GLN A 21 6.99 -12.53 5.04
N GLN A 22 5.68 -12.38 4.89
CA GLN A 22 4.97 -12.42 3.61
C GLN A 22 4.69 -11.03 3.04
N ILE A 23 5.04 -9.98 3.77
CA ILE A 23 4.83 -8.60 3.38
C ILE A 23 6.15 -7.83 3.40
N VAL A 24 6.25 -6.84 2.54
CA VAL A 24 7.36 -5.87 2.50
C VAL A 24 6.79 -4.48 2.37
N ALA A 25 7.50 -3.47 2.88
CA ALA A 25 7.11 -2.08 2.67
C ALA A 25 7.02 -1.80 1.17
N ALA A 26 5.88 -1.27 0.71
CA ALA A 26 5.76 -0.89 -0.68
C ALA A 26 6.69 0.29 -0.97
N ARG A 27 7.26 0.34 -2.17
CA ARG A 27 8.08 1.50 -2.61
C ARG A 27 7.30 2.82 -2.58
N CYS A 28 5.97 2.76 -2.66
CA CYS A 28 5.07 3.89 -2.44
C CYS A 28 4.41 3.73 -1.06
N PRO A 29 4.81 4.52 -0.04
CA PRO A 29 4.26 4.42 1.31
C PRO A 29 2.73 4.57 1.40
N LEU A 30 2.12 5.32 0.47
CA LEU A 30 0.67 5.51 0.41
C LEU A 30 -0.09 4.21 0.13
N LEU A 31 0.58 3.19 -0.40
CA LEU A 31 0.01 1.85 -0.66
C LEU A 31 0.28 0.87 0.49
N GLY A 32 1.00 1.29 1.54
CA GLY A 32 1.31 0.48 2.71
C GLY A 32 2.34 -0.62 2.42
N TYR A 33 1.89 -1.87 2.39
CA TYR A 33 2.74 -3.04 2.20
C TYR A 33 2.37 -3.79 0.92
N ALA A 34 3.39 -4.30 0.22
CA ALA A 34 3.23 -5.26 -0.86
C ALA A 34 3.38 -6.69 -0.33
N LEU A 35 2.85 -7.67 -1.07
CA LEU A 35 3.06 -9.09 -0.76
C LEU A 35 4.38 -9.55 -1.39
N SER A 36 5.25 -10.18 -0.60
CA SER A 36 6.48 -10.78 -1.11
C SER A 36 6.28 -12.25 -1.51
N SER A 37 5.30 -12.93 -0.88
CA SER A 37 4.97 -14.32 -1.18
C SER A 37 3.52 -14.69 -0.85
N MET A 38 2.89 -15.45 -1.75
CA MET A 38 1.52 -15.94 -1.57
C MET A 38 1.34 -17.33 -2.21
N ARG A 39 0.40 -18.12 -1.68
CA ARG A 39 -0.11 -19.33 -2.31
C ARG A 39 -1.62 -19.25 -2.53
N ILE A 40 -2.07 -19.68 -3.71
CA ILE A 40 -3.47 -19.85 -4.10
C ILE A 40 -3.67 -21.33 -4.41
N GLU A 41 -4.60 -22.00 -3.72
CA GLU A 41 -4.89 -23.43 -3.92
C GLU A 41 -3.64 -24.32 -3.91
N GLY A 42 -2.72 -24.05 -2.96
CA GLY A 42 -1.44 -24.78 -2.85
C GLY A 42 -0.35 -24.33 -3.83
N SER A 43 -0.70 -23.64 -4.91
CA SER A 43 0.24 -23.14 -5.93
C SER A 43 0.87 -21.82 -5.51
N ARG A 44 2.19 -21.69 -5.68
CA ARG A 44 2.92 -20.43 -5.40
C ARG A 44 2.62 -19.41 -6.50
N VAL A 45 2.26 -18.20 -6.10
CA VAL A 45 2.13 -17.07 -7.03
C VAL A 45 3.52 -16.51 -7.32
N SER A 46 3.83 -16.30 -8.60
CA SER A 46 5.10 -15.71 -9.05
C SER A 46 5.25 -14.28 -8.52
N HIS A 47 6.46 -13.92 -8.13
CA HIS A 47 6.75 -12.66 -7.44
C HIS A 47 6.36 -11.40 -8.24
N TRP A 48 6.52 -11.40 -9.56
CA TRP A 48 6.11 -10.28 -10.43
C TRP A 48 4.60 -9.99 -10.42
N PHE A 49 3.76 -10.95 -9.98
CA PHE A 49 2.34 -10.69 -9.78
C PHE A 49 2.02 -10.08 -8.41
N LEU A 50 3.00 -10.03 -7.51
CA LEU A 50 2.83 -9.57 -6.13
C LEU A 50 3.52 -8.21 -5.90
N GLU A 51 4.64 -7.94 -6.56
CA GLU A 51 5.39 -6.69 -6.49
C GLU A 51 5.50 -6.05 -7.88
N VAL A 52 4.73 -4.98 -8.11
CA VAL A 52 4.51 -4.38 -9.43
C VAL A 52 5.82 -3.93 -10.10
N ASN A 53 6.77 -3.39 -9.33
CA ASN A 53 8.07 -2.94 -9.84
C ASN A 53 8.95 -4.09 -10.39
N THR A 54 8.59 -5.35 -10.11
CA THR A 54 9.32 -6.52 -10.61
C THR A 54 8.74 -7.07 -11.92
N GLN A 55 7.69 -6.45 -12.43
CA GLN A 55 7.18 -6.71 -13.78
C GLN A 55 8.12 -6.09 -14.82
N PRO A 56 8.56 -6.84 -15.84
CA PRO A 56 9.52 -6.35 -16.84
C PRO A 56 9.07 -5.07 -17.55
N GLU A 57 7.77 -4.91 -17.77
CA GLU A 57 7.18 -3.76 -18.45
C GLU A 57 7.12 -2.50 -17.59
N VAL A 58 7.26 -2.64 -16.27
CA VAL A 58 7.12 -1.54 -15.30
C VAL A 58 8.48 -1.14 -14.74
N GLY A 59 9.22 -2.10 -14.18
CA GLY A 59 10.46 -1.84 -13.46
C GLY A 59 10.31 -0.87 -12.27
N ASN A 60 11.43 -0.53 -11.64
CA ASN A 60 11.43 0.50 -10.59
C ASN A 60 11.08 1.88 -11.14
N GLU A 61 11.50 2.20 -12.36
CA GLU A 61 11.25 3.52 -12.96
C GLU A 61 9.76 3.77 -13.21
N GLY A 62 9.07 2.86 -13.89
CA GLY A 62 7.63 2.99 -14.14
C GLY A 62 6.82 3.02 -12.85
N TYR A 63 7.22 2.21 -11.86
CA TYR A 63 6.61 2.23 -10.54
C TYR A 63 6.78 3.60 -9.87
N ASP A 64 8.00 4.12 -9.82
CA ASP A 64 8.32 5.37 -9.11
C ASP A 64 7.67 6.58 -9.79
N GLN A 65 7.46 6.56 -11.12
CA GLN A 65 6.66 7.57 -11.82
C GLN A 65 5.17 7.48 -11.44
N GLY A 66 4.60 6.27 -11.39
CA GLY A 66 3.23 6.08 -10.91
C GLY A 66 3.05 6.54 -9.45
N ALA A 67 4.04 6.27 -8.60
CA ALA A 67 4.04 6.73 -7.22
C ALA A 67 4.02 8.27 -7.13
N LYS A 68 4.81 8.97 -7.96
CA LYS A 68 4.78 10.44 -8.02
C LYS A 68 3.41 11.00 -8.40
N ILE A 69 2.72 10.38 -9.36
CA ILE A 69 1.36 10.77 -9.76
C ILE A 69 0.40 10.64 -8.57
N LEU A 70 0.48 9.52 -7.83
CA LEU A 70 -0.34 9.33 -6.63
C LEU A 70 -0.02 10.36 -5.55
N PHE A 71 1.26 10.59 -5.25
CA PHE A 71 1.67 11.60 -4.28
C PHE A 71 1.17 13.00 -4.65
N ALA A 72 1.32 13.40 -5.92
CA ALA A 72 0.84 14.70 -6.40
C ALA A 72 -0.68 14.84 -6.20
N TYR A 73 -1.46 13.82 -6.57
CA TYR A 73 -2.91 13.80 -6.39
C TYR A 73 -3.30 13.95 -4.90
N PHE A 74 -2.70 13.17 -4.01
CA PHE A 74 -3.00 13.26 -2.57
C PHE A 74 -2.53 14.58 -1.96
N HIS A 75 -1.37 15.10 -2.35
CA HIS A 75 -0.86 16.38 -1.87
C HIS A 75 -1.75 17.55 -2.28
N GLU A 76 -2.31 17.50 -3.49
CA GLU A 76 -3.27 18.49 -3.97
C GLU A 76 -4.57 18.42 -3.18
N HIS A 77 -5.17 17.23 -3.09
CA HIS A 77 -6.54 17.11 -2.57
C HIS A 77 -6.64 16.95 -1.06
N LEU A 78 -5.61 16.52 -0.33
CA LEU A 78 -5.73 16.33 1.12
C LEU A 78 -5.75 17.63 1.91
N LYS A 79 -5.13 18.70 1.39
CA LYS A 79 -5.02 20.00 2.07
C LYS A 79 -6.38 20.59 2.43
N GLN A 80 -7.40 20.37 1.59
CA GLN A 80 -8.75 20.89 1.82
C GLN A 80 -9.44 20.27 3.05
N PHE A 81 -8.96 19.12 3.52
CA PHE A 81 -9.54 18.42 4.67
C PHE A 81 -8.89 18.84 6.00
N LEU A 82 -7.86 19.70 6.01
CA LEU A 82 -7.17 20.18 7.23
C LEU A 82 -7.98 21.22 8.02
N LEU A 83 -9.26 20.94 8.24
CA LEU A 83 -10.20 21.81 8.92
C LEU A 83 -10.03 21.72 10.46
N PRO A 84 -10.39 22.77 11.24
CA PRO A 84 -10.27 22.76 12.70
C PRO A 84 -11.00 21.61 13.40
N GLU A 85 -12.12 21.15 12.84
CA GLU A 85 -12.95 20.06 13.34
C GLU A 85 -12.41 18.66 13.01
N LEU A 86 -11.37 18.56 12.18
CA LEU A 86 -10.76 17.27 11.86
C LEU A 86 -10.18 16.63 13.12
N SER A 87 -10.47 15.34 13.33
CA SER A 87 -9.93 14.59 14.47
C SER A 87 -8.40 14.67 14.53
N PRO A 88 -7.78 14.67 15.73
CA PRO A 88 -6.33 14.72 15.86
C PRO A 88 -5.60 13.60 15.11
N LEU A 89 -6.18 12.40 15.08
CA LEU A 89 -5.63 11.27 14.31
C LEU A 89 -5.72 11.51 12.80
N GLY A 90 -6.86 11.99 12.30
CA GLY A 90 -7.02 12.34 10.89
C GLY A 90 -6.01 13.39 10.44
N ARG A 91 -5.79 14.42 11.27
CA ARG A 91 -4.78 15.46 11.01
C ARG A 91 -3.38 14.87 10.89
N LYS A 92 -2.97 14.02 11.84
CA LYS A 92 -1.65 13.33 11.80
C LYS A 92 -1.46 12.49 10.53
N ILE A 93 -2.50 11.77 10.08
CA ILE A 93 -2.45 10.95 8.87
C ILE A 93 -2.25 11.84 7.62
N ILE A 94 -2.99 12.95 7.52
CA ILE A 94 -2.85 13.89 6.40
C ILE A 94 -1.47 14.54 6.41
N GLU A 95 -1.02 15.04 7.55
CA GLU A 95 0.30 15.67 7.69
C GLU A 95 1.42 14.67 7.38
N CYS A 96 1.30 13.41 7.77
CA CYS A 96 2.21 12.34 7.39
C CYS A 96 2.32 12.19 5.85
N CYS A 97 1.17 12.21 5.15
CA CYS A 97 1.15 12.16 3.69
C CYS A 97 1.87 13.37 3.07
N LEU A 98 1.52 14.57 3.52
CA LEU A 98 2.08 15.83 3.01
C LEU A 98 3.59 15.95 3.27
N ASN A 99 4.08 15.32 4.34
CA ASN A 99 5.50 15.28 4.70
C ASN A 99 6.27 14.10 4.10
N ASN A 100 5.66 13.32 3.19
CA ASN A 100 6.26 12.13 2.57
C ASN A 100 6.69 11.06 3.60
N GLY A 101 5.86 10.83 4.61
CA GLY A 101 6.09 9.80 5.62
C GLY A 101 6.14 8.39 5.03
N ASN A 102 6.86 7.50 5.71
CA ASN A 102 7.01 6.10 5.36
C ASN A 102 5.91 5.23 5.99
N VAL A 103 5.85 3.94 5.63
CA VAL A 103 4.80 3.03 6.12
C VAL A 103 4.83 2.83 7.64
N GLU A 104 6.01 2.86 8.28
CA GLU A 104 6.14 2.72 9.73
C GLU A 104 5.63 3.97 10.47
N ASP A 105 5.76 5.17 9.87
CA ASP A 105 5.17 6.40 10.43
C ASP A 105 3.65 6.26 10.54
N TYR A 106 3.00 5.74 9.49
CA TYR A 106 1.56 5.46 9.51
C TYR A 106 1.19 4.37 10.52
N LYS A 107 1.97 3.27 10.56
CA LYS A 107 1.74 2.16 11.49
C LYS A 107 1.77 2.64 12.93
N GLY A 108 2.69 3.54 13.28
CA GLY A 108 2.82 4.13 14.61
C GLY A 108 1.54 4.82 15.12
N PHE A 109 0.64 5.25 14.25
CA PHE A 109 -0.63 5.87 14.66
C PHE A 109 -1.69 4.88 15.13
N PHE A 110 -1.55 3.59 14.80
CA PHE A 110 -2.56 2.55 15.05
C PHE A 110 -2.11 1.48 16.05
N LEU A 111 -0.83 1.43 16.36
CA LEU A 111 -0.30 0.58 17.43
C LEU A 111 -0.73 1.17 18.79
N LYS A 112 -1.39 0.35 19.61
CA LYS A 112 -1.70 0.66 21.01
C LYS A 112 -0.56 0.23 21.92
#